data_AF-A0A7V7D1Y6-F1
#
_entry.id   AF-A0A7V7D1Y6-F1
#
_cell.length_a   1.000
_cell.length_b   1.000
_cell.length_c   1.000
_cell.angle_alpha   90.00
_cell.angle_beta   90.00
_cell.angle_gamma   90.00
#
_symmetry.space_group_name_H-M   'P 1'
#
loop_
_entity.id
_entity.type
_entity.pdbx_description
1 polymer ?
#
loop_
_entity_poly.entity_id
_entity_poly.type
_entity_poly.pdbx_seq_one_letter_code
_entity_poly.pdbx_strand_id
1 'polypeptide(L)' 'MKRKHESRINWFEAEEVILPKLKPSTRTISIRLPESMIQGLKLLANKRDVPYQPLLKKNFSERISSELH' A
#
# COMPACT_ATOMS: atom_id res chain seq x y z
N MET A 1 -39.13 18.94 18.69
CA MET A 1 -38.53 18.57 17.39
C MET A 1 -37.65 19.70 16.89
N LYS A 2 -36.31 19.60 16.98
CA LYS A 2 -35.41 20.49 16.23
C LYS A 2 -34.63 19.62 15.24
N ARG A 3 -34.85 19.91 13.95
CA ARG A 3 -34.37 19.15 12.80
C ARG A 3 -32.84 19.20 12.75
N LYS A 4 -32.22 18.04 12.49
CA LYS A 4 -30.82 17.85 12.10
C LYS A 4 -30.41 18.92 11.08
N HIS A 5 -29.35 19.66 11.35
CA HIS A 5 -28.64 20.39 10.31
C HIS A 5 -27.76 19.38 9.55
N GLU A 6 -28.19 18.97 8.37
CA GLU A 6 -27.37 18.24 7.42
C GLU A 6 -26.42 19.25 6.76
N SER A 7 -25.15 19.26 7.18
CA SER A 7 -24.10 20.02 6.51
C SER A 7 -23.77 19.35 5.18
N ARG A 8 -24.33 19.86 4.09
CA ARG A 8 -23.99 19.44 2.72
C ARG A 8 -22.66 20.06 2.31
N ILE A 9 -21.73 19.21 1.90
CA ILE A 9 -20.43 19.64 1.38
C ILE A 9 -20.65 20.17 -0.04
N ASN A 10 -20.27 21.43 -0.29
CA ASN A 10 -20.37 22.05 -1.62
C ASN A 10 -19.18 21.62 -2.48
N TRP A 11 -19.38 20.68 -3.40
CA TRP A 11 -18.33 20.19 -4.29
C TRP A 11 -17.92 21.15 -5.41
N PHE A 12 -18.65 22.25 -5.61
CA PHE A 12 -18.28 23.26 -6.60
C PHE A 12 -17.10 24.14 -6.15
N GLU A 13 -16.80 24.17 -4.85
CA GLU A 13 -15.69 24.89 -4.25
C GLU A 13 -14.46 23.99 -4.01
N ALA A 14 -14.50 22.74 -4.46
CA ALA A 14 -13.39 21.82 -4.28
C ALA A 14 -12.23 22.17 -5.22
N GLU A 15 -11.11 22.64 -4.64
CA GLU A 15 -9.88 22.87 -5.37
C GLU A 15 -9.07 21.57 -5.53
N GLU A 16 -8.41 21.43 -6.69
CA GLU A 16 -7.50 20.32 -6.95
C GLU A 16 -6.19 20.53 -6.17
N VAL A 17 -6.14 20.00 -4.95
CA VAL A 17 -4.96 20.15 -4.10
C VAL A 17 -3.93 19.09 -4.47
N ILE A 18 -2.79 19.51 -5.02
CA ILE A 18 -1.62 18.67 -5.12
C ILE A 18 -1.06 18.51 -3.71
N LEU A 19 -1.04 17.27 -3.21
CA LEU A 19 -0.57 16.95 -1.87
C LEU A 19 0.81 16.26 -1.95
N PRO A 20 1.90 17.01 -2.28
CA PRO A 20 3.21 16.45 -2.58
C PRO A 20 3.88 15.76 -1.39
N LYS A 21 3.34 15.94 -0.17
CA LYS A 21 3.87 15.40 1.09
C LYS A 21 2.99 14.33 1.72
N LEU A 22 1.87 13.94 1.09
CA LEU A 22 1.08 12.80 1.57
C LEU A 22 1.93 11.53 1.43
N LYS A 23 2.47 11.06 2.56
CA LYS A 23 3.03 9.71 2.61
C LYS A 23 1.85 8.74 2.57
N PRO A 24 1.87 7.70 1.71
CA PRO A 24 0.88 6.64 1.82
C PRO A 24 0.94 6.08 3.25
N SER A 25 -0.23 5.96 3.88
CA SER A 25 -0.32 5.39 5.22
C SER A 25 0.22 3.95 5.18
N THR A 26 1.25 3.68 5.96
CA THR A 26 1.83 2.33 6.07
C THR A 26 1.42 1.73 7.40
N ARG A 27 0.97 0.47 7.37
CA ARG A 27 0.61 -0.29 8.56
C ARG A 27 1.48 -1.54 8.62
N THR A 28 2.18 -1.75 9.74
CA THR A 28 2.93 -2.98 9.96
C THR A 28 1.95 -4.13 10.17
N ILE A 29 2.16 -5.20 9.41
CA ILE A 29 1.45 -6.47 9.58
C ILE A 29 2.45 -7.58 9.85
N SER A 30 2.07 -8.55 10.66
CA SER A 30 2.82 -9.78 10.87
C SER A 30 2.17 -10.90 10.06
N ILE A 31 2.94 -11.51 9.16
CA ILE A 31 2.50 -12.64 8.34
C ILE A 31 3.38 -13.86 8.62
N ARG A 32 2.78 -15.06 8.60
CA ARG A 32 3.52 -16.33 8.68
C ARG A 32 3.73 -16.86 7.26
N LEU A 33 4.95 -17.24 6.95
CA LEU A 33 5.33 -17.84 5.67
C LEU A 33 6.07 -19.16 5.93
N PRO A 34 5.98 -20.15 5.01
CA PRO A 34 6.81 -21.34 5.08
C PRO A 34 8.31 -21.00 5.03
N GLU A 35 9.14 -21.75 5.77
CA GLU A 35 10.59 -21.53 5.84
C GLU A 35 11.25 -21.59 4.45
N SER A 36 10.83 -22.57 3.63
CA SER A 36 11.33 -22.74 2.25
C SER A 36 11.09 -21.51 1.37
N MET A 37 9.95 -20.84 1.56
CA MET A 37 9.60 -19.63 0.82
C MET A 37 10.47 -18.45 1.25
N ILE A 38 10.75 -18.30 2.55
CA ILE A 38 11.66 -17.27 3.08
C ILE A 38 13.07 -17.47 2.52
N GLN A 39 13.56 -18.71 2.51
CA GLN A 39 14.86 -19.04 1.94
C GLN A 39 14.93 -18.73 0.43
N GLY A 40 13.90 -19.11 -0.33
CA GLY A 40 13.80 -18.77 -1.74
C GLY A 40 13.81 -17.26 -1.99
N LEU A 41 13.08 -16.48 -1.19
CA LEU A 41 13.08 -15.02 -1.23
C LEU A 41 14.47 -14.43 -0.97
N LYS A 42 15.18 -14.92 0.06
CA LYS A 42 16.55 -14.48 0.36
C LYS A 42 17.51 -14.75 -0.80
N LEU A 43 17.40 -15.94 -1.42
CA LEU A 43 18.25 -16.31 -2.55
C LEU A 43 17.99 -15.42 -3.78
N LEU A 44 16.71 -15.15 -4.09
CA LEU A 44 16.33 -14.23 -5.17
C LEU A 44 16.77 -12.79 -4.91
N ALA A 45 16.69 -12.35 -3.66
CA ALA A 45 17.12 -11.03 -3.23
C ALA A 45 18.63 -10.84 -3.40
N ASN A 46 19.42 -11.81 -2.93
CA ASN A 46 20.88 -11.82 -3.12
C ASN A 46 21.26 -11.81 -4.60
N LYS A 47 20.57 -12.57 -5.45
CA LYS A 47 20.83 -12.57 -6.91
C LYS A 47 20.59 -11.22 -7.58
N ARG A 48 19.70 -10.40 -7.02
CA ARG A 48 19.32 -9.08 -7.54
C ARG A 48 20.04 -7.94 -6.81
N ASP A 49 20.94 -8.27 -5.89
CA ASP A 49 21.65 -7.32 -5.01
C ASP A 49 20.71 -6.37 -4.26
N VAL A 50 19.57 -6.90 -3.81
CA VAL A 50 18.57 -6.16 -3.01
C VAL A 50 18.24 -6.92 -1.74
N PRO A 51 17.80 -6.25 -0.66
CA PRO A 51 17.31 -6.94 0.52
C PRO A 51 15.98 -7.67 0.22
N TYR A 52 15.69 -8.74 0.96
CA TYR A 52 14.48 -9.55 0.71
C TYR A 52 13.17 -8.84 1.06
N GLN A 53 13.18 -7.91 2.02
CA GLN A 53 11.96 -7.20 2.46
C GLN A 53 11.42 -6.22 1.39
N PRO A 54 12.25 -5.34 0.77
CA PRO A 54 11.83 -4.54 -0.37
C PRO A 54 11.38 -5.39 -1.56
N LEU A 55 12.10 -6.48 -1.86
CA LEU A 55 11.74 -7.40 -2.94
C LEU A 55 10.35 -8.00 -2.72
N LEU A 56 10.05 -8.43 -1.50
CA LEU A 56 8.73 -8.95 -1.12
C LEU A 56 7.63 -7.91 -1.35
N LYS A 57 7.85 -6.65 -0.92
CA LYS A 57 6.88 -5.56 -1.10
C LYS A 57 6.60 -5.31 -2.59
N LYS A 58 7.65 -5.30 -3.41
CA LYS A 58 7.53 -5.10 -4.86
C LYS A 58 6.69 -6.20 -5.50
N ASN A 59 7.01 -7.47 -5.22
CA ASN A 59 6.28 -8.60 -5.77
C ASN A 59 4.80 -8.59 -5.36
N PHE A 60 4.47 -8.24 -4.11
CA PHE A 60 3.08 -8.10 -3.69
C PHE A 60 2.37 -6.96 -4.42
N SER A 61 3.01 -5.80 -4.55
CA SER A 61 2.43 -4.67 -5.28
C SER A 61 2.16 -5.04 -6.74
N GLU A 62 3.11 -5.68 -7.41
CA GLU A 62 2.98 -6.13 -8.81
C GLU A 62 1.82 -7.13 -8.95
N ARG A 63 1.71 -8.09 -8.03
CA ARG A 63 0.63 -9.08 -8.07
C ARG A 63 -0.74 -8.46 -7.82
N ILE A 64 -0.85 -7.56 -6.85
CA ILE A 64 -2.10 -6.85 -6.54
C ILE A 64 -2.54 -5.99 -7.73
N SER A 65 -1.62 -5.21 -8.31
CA SER A 65 -1.92 -4.39 -9.48
C SER A 65 -2.38 -5.22 -10.67
N SER A 66 -1.83 -6.43 -10.85
CA SER A 66 -2.24 -7.35 -11.92
C SER A 66 -3.59 -8.03 -11.69
N GLU A 67 -4.09 -8.11 -10.46
CA GLU A 67 -5.39 -8.75 -10.15
C GLU A 67 -6.53 -7.74 -10.05
N LEU A 68 -6.22 -6.45 -9.83
CA LEU A 68 -7.19 -5.36 -9.77
C LEU A 68 -7.44 -4.67 -11.12
N HIS A 69 -6.62 -4.96 -12.14
CA HIS A 69 -6.76 -4.49 -13.52
C HIS A 69 -7.17 -5.64 -14.44
#